data_AF-A0A524FG83-F1
#
_entry.id   AF-A0A524FG83-F1
#
_cell.length_a   1.000
_cell.length_b   1.000
_cell.length_c   1.000
_cell.angle_alpha   90.00
_cell.angle_beta   90.00
_cell.angle_gamma   90.00
#
_symmetry.space_group_name_H-M   'P 1'
#
loop_
_entity.id
_entity.type
_entity.pdbx_description
1 polymer ?
#
loop_
_entity_poly.entity_id
_entity_poly.type
_entity_poly.pdbx_seq_one_letter_code
_entity_poly.pdbx_strand_id
1 'polypeptide(L)' 'MEIDYNNNNGNDIKSTNKLASDLIKVRATLSCPSCSYKKSFKNQFRLKNIEHMIVSLKCFDYMTCSCGELLSLNLDFEI' A
#
# COMPACT_ATOMS: atom_id res chain seq x y z
N MET A 1 -35.68 12.92 11.96
CA MET A 1 -36.09 11.58 11.49
C MET A 1 -34.90 10.67 11.74
N GLU A 2 -34.95 9.94 12.85
CA GLU A 2 -33.98 8.91 13.20
C GLU A 2 -34.46 7.62 12.52
N ILE A 3 -33.54 6.89 11.88
CA ILE A 3 -33.85 5.61 11.23
C ILE A 3 -33.06 4.54 11.97
N ASP A 4 -33.74 3.84 12.87
CA ASP A 4 -33.24 2.65 13.54
C ASP A 4 -33.19 1.50 12.54
N TYR A 5 -31.97 1.07 12.19
CA TYR A 5 -31.76 -0.17 11.43
C TYR A 5 -31.45 -1.31 12.41
N ASN A 6 -32.50 -2.01 12.83
CA ASN A 6 -32.38 -3.27 13.57
C ASN A 6 -32.67 -4.42 12.61
N ASN A 7 -31.63 -5.15 12.18
CA ASN A 7 -31.80 -6.47 11.57
C ASN A 7 -30.85 -7.45 12.24
N ASN A 8 -31.43 -8.29 13.10
CA ASN A 8 -30.75 -9.32 13.86
C ASN A 8 -30.60 -10.61 13.04
N ASN A 9 -29.45 -11.24 13.25
CA ASN A 9 -29.15 -12.67 13.14
C ASN A 9 -28.93 -13.30 11.76
N GLY A 10 -27.70 -13.80 11.59
CA GLY A 10 -27.51 -15.18 11.15
C GLY A 10 -26.39 -15.41 10.14
N ASN A 11 -25.21 -15.78 10.67
CA ASN A 11 -24.17 -16.56 9.98
C ASN A 11 -23.32 -15.87 8.90
N ASP A 12 -22.26 -15.16 9.30
CA ASP A 12 -21.14 -14.84 8.39
C ASP A 12 -19.76 -14.94 9.05
N ILE A 13 -19.52 -16.02 9.82
CA ILE A 13 -18.17 -16.36 10.31
C ILE A 13 -17.32 -17.07 9.21
N LYS A 14 -17.75 -17.04 7.95
CA LYS A 14 -17.05 -17.66 6.81
C LYS A 14 -16.48 -16.68 5.77
N SER A 15 -16.63 -15.37 5.96
CA SER A 15 -16.22 -14.35 4.97
C SER A 15 -14.80 -13.80 5.18
N THR A 16 -14.21 -13.95 6.37
CA THR A 16 -12.91 -13.33 6.71
C THR A 16 -11.70 -13.94 5.99
N ASN A 17 -11.75 -15.21 5.59
CA ASN A 17 -10.61 -15.87 4.96
C ASN A 17 -10.47 -15.62 3.45
N LYS A 18 -11.55 -15.19 2.77
CA LYS A 18 -11.52 -14.93 1.32
C LYS A 18 -11.08 -13.50 0.99
N LEU A 19 -11.31 -12.54 1.90
CA LEU A 19 -10.86 -11.15 1.71
C LEU A 19 -9.33 -10.98 1.81
N ALA A 20 -8.63 -11.91 2.49
CA ALA A 20 -7.19 -11.84 2.66
C ALA A 20 -6.41 -12.24 1.39
N SER A 21 -6.96 -13.07 0.50
CA SER A 21 -6.24 -13.53 -0.71
C SER A 21 -6.05 -12.45 -1.76
N ASP A 22 -6.82 -11.37 -1.68
CA ASP A 22 -6.84 -10.33 -2.71
C ASP A 22 -6.05 -9.08 -2.31
N LEU A 23 -5.30 -9.13 -1.22
CA LEU A 23 -4.51 -8.01 -0.71
C LEU A 23 -3.02 -8.24 -0.95
N ILE A 24 -2.40 -7.32 -1.67
CA ILE A 24 -0.95 -7.21 -1.77
C ILE A 24 -0.48 -6.22 -0.71
N LYS A 25 0.39 -6.67 0.19
CA LYS A 25 1.09 -5.79 1.11
C LYS A 25 2.41 -5.37 0.47
N VAL A 26 2.66 -4.07 0.44
CA VAL A 26 3.85 -3.49 -0.15
C VAL A 26 4.56 -2.67 0.90
N ARG A 27 5.85 -2.92 1.09
CA ARG A 27 6.75 -2.03 1.79
C ARG A 27 7.62 -1.34 0.77
N ALA A 28 7.58 -0.02 0.76
CA ALA A 28 8.45 0.79 -0.06
C ALA A 28 9.50 1.45 0.83
N THR A 29 10.75 1.37 0.40
CA THR A 29 11.90 1.99 1.06
C THR A 29 12.57 2.93 0.08
N LEU A 30 12.51 4.23 0.39
CA LEU A 30 13.27 5.27 -0.29
C LEU A 30 14.60 5.46 0.41
N SER A 31 15.69 5.48 -0.34
CA SER A 31 17.03 5.78 0.16
C SER A 31 17.77 6.68 -0.81
N CYS A 32 18.57 7.60 -0.28
CA CYS A 32 19.52 8.35 -1.09
C CYS A 32 20.83 7.57 -1.20
N PRO A 33 21.45 7.44 -2.39
CA PRO A 33 22.73 6.77 -2.54
C PRO A 33 23.91 7.56 -1.93
N SER A 34 23.78 8.89 -1.85
CA SER A 34 24.88 9.78 -1.47
C SER A 34 24.80 10.31 -0.04
N CYS A 35 23.75 9.99 0.71
CA CYS A 35 23.64 10.38 2.11
C CYS A 35 22.83 9.36 2.93
N SER A 36 22.69 9.60 4.24
CA SER A 36 21.97 8.71 5.16
C SER A 36 20.44 8.83 5.11
N TYR A 37 19.88 9.57 4.16
CA TYR A 37 18.42 9.69 4.03
C TYR A 37 17.80 8.33 3.69
N LYS A 38 16.89 7.88 4.56
CA LYS A 38 16.11 6.66 4.39
C LYS A 38 14.72 6.85 4.96
N LYS A 39 13.68 6.52 4.19
CA LYS A 39 12.29 6.55 4.63
C LYS A 39 11.58 5.30 4.14
N SER A 40 10.85 4.63 5.02
CA SER A 40 10.03 3.49 4.63
C SER A 40 8.56 3.75 4.92
N PHE A 41 7.71 3.22 4.06
CA PHE A 41 6.26 3.25 4.23
C PHE A 41 5.68 1.91 3.82
N LYS A 42 4.56 1.57 4.46
CA LYS A 42 3.81 0.34 4.18
C LYS A 42 2.46 0.74 3.63
N ASN A 43 2.03 0.06 2.58
CA ASN A 43 0.70 0.21 2.04
C ASN A 43 0.13 -1.15 1.65
N GLN A 44 -1.19 -1.21 1.49
CA GLN A 44 -1.90 -2.39 1.06
C GLN A 44 -2.78 -2.04 -0.13
N PHE A 45 -2.71 -2.86 -1.16
CA PHE A 45 -3.49 -2.68 -2.37
C PHE A 45 -4.32 -3.93 -2.61
N ARG A 46 -5.54 -3.75 -3.11
CA ARG A 46 -6.27 -4.90 -3.66
C ARG A 46 -5.63 -5.29 -4.99
N LEU A 47 -5.51 -6.59 -5.27
CA LEU A 47 -4.96 -7.12 -6.52
C LEU A 47 -5.64 -6.51 -7.76
N LYS A 48 -6.96 -6.31 -7.70
CA LYS A 48 -7.74 -5.63 -8.75
C LYS A 48 -7.32 -4.18 -9.05
N ASN A 49 -6.56 -3.54 -8.15
CA ASN A 49 -6.10 -2.16 -8.25
C ASN A 49 -4.58 -2.09 -8.48
N ILE A 50 -3.94 -3.16 -8.98
CA ILE A 50 -2.48 -3.20 -9.18
C ILE A 50 -1.99 -2.11 -10.14
N GLU A 51 -2.80 -1.73 -11.13
CA GLU A 51 -2.49 -0.64 -12.05
C GLU A 51 -2.38 0.71 -11.33
N HIS A 52 -3.30 0.99 -10.38
CA HIS A 52 -3.22 2.20 -9.55
C HIS A 52 -1.95 2.22 -8.70
N MET A 53 -1.51 1.07 -8.21
CA MET A 53 -0.23 0.95 -7.50
C MET A 53 0.93 1.33 -8.42
N ILE A 54 1.01 0.75 -9.62
CA ILE A 54 2.08 1.05 -10.60
C ILE A 54 2.14 2.54 -10.92
N VAL A 55 0.99 3.17 -11.20
CA VAL A 55 0.93 4.61 -11.49
C VAL A 55 1.36 5.44 -10.28
N SER A 56 0.95 5.06 -9.07
CA SER A 56 1.36 5.77 -7.85
C SER A 56 2.86 5.67 -7.59
N LEU A 57 3.47 4.52 -7.93
CA LEU A 57 4.90 4.30 -7.76
C LEU A 57 5.75 5.08 -8.77
N LYS A 58 5.20 5.44 -9.94
CA LYS A 58 5.92 6.22 -10.96
C LYS A 58 6.34 7.62 -10.48
N CYS A 59 5.66 8.18 -9.48
CA CYS A 59 6.04 9.46 -8.88
C CYS A 59 7.45 9.41 -8.25
N PHE A 60 7.92 8.24 -7.80
CA PHE A 60 9.23 8.10 -7.15
C PHE A 60 10.39 8.19 -8.12
N ASP A 61 10.17 7.92 -9.42
CA ASP A 61 11.21 8.03 -10.47
C ASP A 61 11.77 9.47 -10.59
N TYR A 62 11.02 10.46 -10.10
CA TYR A 62 11.37 11.88 -10.19
C TYR A 62 11.67 12.52 -8.84
N MET A 63 11.68 11.74 -7.75
CA MET A 63 11.97 12.29 -6.43
C MET A 63 13.48 12.43 -6.21
N THR A 64 13.90 13.63 -5.80
CA THR A 64 15.28 13.92 -5.44
C THR A 64 15.43 14.13 -3.93
N CYS A 65 16.61 13.81 -3.43
CA CYS A 65 17.04 14.15 -2.09
C CYS A 65 17.45 15.63 -2.03
N SER A 66 17.54 16.20 -0.82
CA SER A 66 18.04 17.57 -0.62
C SER A 66 19.49 17.76 -1.08
N CYS A 67 20.26 16.68 -1.25
CA CYS A 67 21.60 16.72 -1.83
C CYS A 67 21.61 16.76 -3.38
N GLY A 68 20.44 16.74 -4.03
CA GLY A 68 20.30 16.79 -5.49
C GLY A 68 20.22 15.43 -6.18
N GLU A 69 20.55 14.36 -5.48
CA GLU A 69 20.56 13.00 -6.03
C GLU A 69 19.17 12.37 -6.12
N LEU A 70 18.95 11.53 -7.13
CA LEU A 70 17.70 10.76 -7.26
C LEU A 70 17.57 9.73 -6.14
N LEU A 71 16.36 9.63 -5.59
CA LEU A 71 16.06 8.64 -4.57
C LEU A 71 15.92 7.25 -5.21
N SER A 72 16.55 6.26 -4.59
CA SER A 72 16.37 4.86 -4.94
C SER A 72 15.14 4.31 -4.21
N LEU A 73 14.22 3.71 -4.96
CA LEU A 73 13.04 3.02 -4.44
C LEU A 73 13.26 1.51 -4.44
N ASN A 74 13.15 0.89 -3.27
CA ASN A 74 13.11 -0.57 -3.10
C ASN A 74 11.71 -0.99 -2.67
N LEU A 75 11.17 -2.04 -3.29
CA LEU A 75 9.82 -2.55 -3.03
C LEU A 75 9.90 -4.00 -2.55
N ASP A 76 9.37 -4.26 -1.36
CA ASP A 76 9.18 -5.60 -0.82
C ASP A 76 7.69 -5.93 -0.85
N PHE A 77 7.33 -7.03 -1.50
CA PHE A 77 5.97 -7.52 -1.61
C PHE A 77 5.77 -8.72 -0.69
N GLU A 78 4.75 -8.66 0.16
CA GLU A 78 4.26 -9.81 0.93
C GLU A 78 2.91 -10.20 0.30
N ILE A 79 2.90 -11.33 -0.39
CA ILE A 79 1.75 -11.91 -1.12
C ILE A 79 1.34 -13.20 -0.41
#